data_AF-A0A418KNE0-F1
#
_entry.id   AF-A0A418KNE0-F1
#
_cell.length_a   1.000
_cell.length_b   1.000
_cell.length_c   1.000
_cell.angle_alpha   90.00
_cell.angle_beta   90.00
_cell.angle_gamma   90.00
#
_symmetry.space_group_name_H-M   'P 1'
#
loop_
_entity.id
_entity.type
_entity.pdbx_description
1 polymer ?
#
loop_
_entity_poly.entity_id
_entity_poly.type
_entity_poly.pdbx_seq_one_letter_code
_entity_poly.pdbx_strand_id
1 'polypeptide(L)' 'ERDAAAAGTWPAGWPPWAGAPIDHVLADARAWDVVAFSVLHPAGGSDHRPVLAVLRPAG' A
#
# COMPACT_ATOMS: atom_id res chain seq x y z
N GLU A 1 -9.79 -2.73 -3.72
CA GLU A 1 -10.46 -2.40 -2.46
C GLU A 1 -9.71 -1.24 -1.80
N ARG A 2 -10.34 -0.45 -0.92
CA ARG A 2 -9.67 0.66 -0.22
C ARG A 2 -9.10 0.22 1.13
N ASP A 3 -9.36 -1.01 1.55
CA ASP A 3 -9.17 -1.51 2.91
C ASP A 3 -7.82 -2.23 3.14
N ALA A 4 -6.90 -2.17 2.16
CA ALA A 4 -5.60 -2.83 2.27
C ALA A 4 -4.56 -2.02 3.10
N ALA A 5 -4.91 -0.85 3.62
CA ALA A 5 -3.98 0.02 4.35
C ALA A 5 -3.44 -0.60 5.65
N ALA A 6 -4.16 -1.55 6.25
CA ALA A 6 -3.72 -2.26 7.45
C ALA A 6 -2.88 -3.51 7.17
N ALA A 7 -2.70 -3.90 5.90
CA ALA A 7 -1.92 -5.08 5.55
C ALA A 7 -0.42 -4.83 5.75
N GLY A 8 0.23 -5.70 6.51
CA GLY A 8 1.66 -5.61 6.79
C GLY A 8 2.49 -5.66 5.52
N THR A 9 3.30 -4.62 5.30
CA THR A 9 4.22 -4.54 4.16
C THR A 9 5.58 -5.14 4.50
N TRP A 10 5.95 -5.17 5.78
CA TRP A 10 7.20 -5.76 6.27
C TRP A 10 6.98 -6.65 7.51
N PRO A 11 7.73 -7.75 7.69
CA PRO A 11 8.59 -8.37 6.70
C PRO A 11 7.78 -9.14 5.64
N ALA A 12 8.18 -9.05 4.38
CA ALA A 12 7.48 -9.65 3.24
C ALA A 12 7.35 -11.19 3.33
N GLY A 13 8.24 -11.83 4.11
CA GLY A 13 8.21 -13.27 4.37
C GLY A 13 7.16 -13.72 5.39
N TRP A 14 6.53 -12.80 6.12
CA TRP A 14 5.49 -13.13 7.11
C TRP A 14 4.09 -12.93 6.54
N PRO A 15 3.06 -13.67 6.94
CA PRO A 15 1.67 -13.39 6.52
C PRO A 15 1.30 -11.91 6.72
N PRO A 16 0.53 -11.26 5.82
CA PRO A 16 0.24 -9.83 5.90
C PRO A 16 -0.38 -9.37 7.22
N TRP A 17 -1.18 -10.21 7.87
CA TRP A 17 -1.81 -9.89 9.17
C TRP A 17 -0.84 -9.89 10.36
N ALA A 18 0.37 -10.46 10.19
CA ALA A 18 1.41 -10.50 11.21
C ALA A 18 2.54 -9.48 10.96
N GLY A 19 2.54 -8.81 9.80
CA GLY A 19 3.52 -7.79 9.45
C GLY A 19 3.12 -6.39 9.92
N ALA A 20 4.08 -5.48 9.95
CA ALA A 20 3.87 -4.06 10.21
C ALA A 20 3.54 -3.32 8.90
N PRO A 21 2.45 -2.54 8.84
CA PRO A 21 2.11 -1.71 7.67
C PRO A 21 2.89 -0.39 7.74
N ILE A 22 4.18 -0.40 7.37
CA ILE A 22 5.06 0.77 7.55
C ILE A 22 5.27 1.59 6.28
N ASP A 23 4.92 1.05 5.11
CA ASP A 23 5.04 1.76 3.83
C ASP A 23 3.75 2.50 3.49
N HIS A 24 3.83 3.82 3.34
CA HIS A 24 2.67 4.69 3.15
C HIS A 24 2.85 5.59 1.92
N VAL A 25 1.73 5.83 1.22
CA VAL A 25 1.63 6.87 0.19
C VAL A 25 0.78 8.01 0.74
N LEU A 26 1.38 9.19 0.88
CA LEU A 26 0.69 10.40 1.33
C LEU A 26 0.36 11.28 0.11
N ALA A 27 -0.89 11.71 0.01
CA ALA A 27 -1.35 12.60 -1.06
C ALA A 27 -2.20 13.75 -0.47
N ASP A 28 -2.08 14.96 -1.04
CA ASP A 28 -2.96 16.07 -0.67
C ASP A 28 -4.38 15.79 -1.15
N ALA A 29 -5.30 15.60 -0.21
CA ALA A 29 -6.71 15.29 -0.48
C ALA A 29 -7.46 16.42 -1.20
N ARG A 30 -6.89 17.63 -1.28
CA ARG A 30 -7.44 18.72 -2.09
C ARG A 30 -7.06 18.63 -3.56
N ALA A 31 -5.98 17.89 -3.88
CA ALA A 31 -5.45 17.77 -5.23
C ALA A 31 -5.63 16.36 -5.82
N TRP A 32 -5.92 15.35 -5.00
CA TRP A 32 -5.96 13.95 -5.44
C TRP A 32 -7.08 13.15 -4.77
N ASP A 33 -7.78 12.38 -5.60
CA ASP A 33 -8.66 11.29 -5.18
C ASP A 33 -7.91 9.95 -5.19
N VAL A 34 -8.02 9.18 -4.11
CA VAL A 34 -7.55 7.78 -4.07
C VAL A 34 -8.58 6.87 -4.74
N VAL A 35 -8.25 6.38 -5.93
CA VAL A 35 -9.12 5.48 -6.70
C VAL A 35 -9.01 4.05 -6.18
N ALA A 36 -7.78 3.56 -5.98
CA ALA A 36 -7.51 2.23 -5.47
C ALA A 36 -6.23 2.20 -4.64
N PHE A 37 -6.15 1.24 -3.71
CA PHE A 37 -4.98 0.98 -2.91
C PHE A 37 -4.82 -0.54 -2.71
N SER A 38 -3.61 -1.06 -2.88
CA SER A 38 -3.33 -2.49 -2.66
C SER A 38 -1.91 -2.72 -2.20
N VAL A 39 -1.74 -3.67 -1.27
CA VAL A 39 -0.45 -4.28 -0.96
C VAL A 39 -0.32 -5.54 -1.82
N LEU A 40 0.70 -5.58 -2.68
CA LEU A 40 0.92 -6.67 -3.61
C LEU A 40 1.74 -7.80 -2.97
N HIS A 41 1.77 -8.96 -3.65
CA HIS A 41 2.65 -10.04 -3.23
C HIS A 41 4.13 -9.62 -3.29
N PRO A 42 4.99 -10.21 -2.44
CA PRO A 42 6.43 -9.98 -2.49
C PRO A 42 6.98 -10.21 -3.91
N ALA A 43 7.86 -9.32 -4.35
CA ALA A 43 8.47 -9.37 -5.68
C ALA A 43 9.93 -8.92 -5.63
N GLY A 44 10.76 -9.47 -6.52
CA GLY A 44 12.14 -8.98 -6.73
C GLY A 44 13.11 -9.17 -5.55
N GLY A 45 12.82 -10.06 -4.61
CA GLY A 45 13.69 -10.34 -3.46
C GLY A 45 13.73 -9.24 -2.39
N SER A 46 12.85 -8.24 -2.47
CA SER A 46 12.70 -7.24 -1.41
C SER A 46 12.12 -7.88 -0.14
N ASP A 47 12.56 -7.39 1.01
CA ASP A 47 11.99 -7.71 2.32
C ASP A 47 10.70 -6.92 2.60
N HIS A 48 10.25 -6.07 1.68
CA HIS A 48 8.97 -5.37 1.70
C HIS A 48 8.02 -5.87 0.60
N ARG A 49 6.72 -5.80 0.88
CA ARG A 49 5.66 -5.92 -0.14
C ARG A 49 5.46 -4.59 -0.85
N PRO A 50 5.30 -4.59 -2.18
CA PRO A 50 4.99 -3.36 -2.91
C PRO A 50 3.64 -2.79 -2.50
N VAL A 51 3.58 -1.47 -2.35
CA VAL A 51 2.34 -0.70 -2.22
C VAL A 51 2.00 -0.07 -3.58
N LEU A 52 0.80 -0.31 -4.07
CA LEU A 52 0.26 0.32 -5.28
C LEU A 52 -0.93 1.21 -4.90
N ALA A 53 -0.79 2.51 -5.18
CA ALA A 53 -1.87 3.47 -5.08
C ALA A 53 -2.19 4.04 -6.47
N VAL A 54 -3.47 4.02 -6.86
CA VAL A 54 -3.94 4.66 -8.09
C VAL A 54 -4.62 5.96 -7.70
N LEU A 55 -4.06 7.07 -8.16
CA LEU A 55 -4.56 8.41 -7.87
C LEU A 55 -5.12 9.05 -9.13
N ARG A 56 -6.14 9.88 -8.94
CA ARG A 56 -6.72 10.75 -9.96
C ARG A 56 -6.64 12.20 -9.46
N PRO A 57 -6.30 13.19 -10.31
CA PRO A 57 -6.40 14.59 -9.90
C PRO A 57 -7.82 14.92 -9.43
N ALA A 58 -7.93 15.57 -8.27
CA ALA A 58 -9.19 16.13 -7.83
C ALA A 58 -9.60 17.26 -8.79
N GLY A 59 -10.91 17.33 -9.10
CA GLY A 59 -11.50 18.42 -9.87
C GLY A 59 -11.68 19.66 -9.01
#